data_AF-A0AAW2DVY5-F1
#
_entry.id   AF-A0AAW2DVY5-F1
#
_cell.length_a   1.000
_cell.length_b   1.000
_cell.length_c   1.000
_cell.angle_alpha   90.00
_cell.angle_beta   90.00
_cell.angle_gamma   90.00
#
_symmetry.space_group_name_H-M   'P 1'
#
loop_
_entity.id
_entity.type
_entity.pdbx_description
1 polymer ?
#
loop_
_entity_poly.entity_id
_entity_poly.type
_entity_poly.pdbx_seq_one_letter_code
_entity_poly.pdbx_strand_id
1 'polypeptide(L)'
;MSLSKEKRGMGFRDLMTFNSAFLAKQGWRLQTNSSSLFHRVYKAKYFLRCNFIEADMGCQPSYAWRSLMATQDLVRRGMRWQIGDGERIQVWKDKWLPNPSTYKVVTLENLGSEVT
;
A
#
# COMPACT_ATOMS: atom_id res chain seq x y z
N MET A 1 -20.99 -17.19 -3.26
CA MET A 1 -19.51 -17.31 -3.27
C MET A 1 -19.15 -18.71 -3.77
N SER A 2 -18.36 -18.82 -4.84
CA SER A 2 -17.87 -20.11 -5.35
C SER A 2 -16.65 -20.57 -4.54
N LEU A 3 -16.66 -21.82 -4.09
CA LEU A 3 -15.53 -22.44 -3.40
C LEU A 3 -14.32 -22.63 -4.34
N SER A 4 -13.12 -22.72 -3.77
CA SER A 4 -11.90 -23.08 -4.51
C SER A 4 -12.02 -24.48 -5.12
N LYS A 5 -11.28 -24.75 -6.20
CA LYS A 5 -11.26 -26.09 -6.84
C LYS A 5 -10.80 -27.18 -5.88
N GLU A 6 -9.89 -26.85 -4.96
CA GLU A 6 -9.43 -27.72 -3.88
C GLU A 6 -10.57 -28.15 -2.94
N LYS A 7 -11.55 -27.26 -2.73
CA LYS A 7 -12.79 -27.55 -2.00
C LYS A 7 -13.92 -28.05 -2.91
N ARG A 8 -13.59 -28.60 -4.08
CA ARG A 8 -14.53 -29.09 -5.11
C ARG A 8 -15.54 -28.05 -5.62
N GLY A 9 -15.20 -26.76 -5.53
CA GLY A 9 -15.99 -25.68 -6.12
C GLY A 9 -15.64 -25.41 -7.59
N MET A 10 -16.44 -24.58 -8.26
CA MET A 10 -16.21 -24.19 -9.67
C MET A 10 -14.91 -23.41 -9.89
N GLY A 11 -14.28 -22.90 -8.83
CA GLY A 11 -12.97 -22.25 -8.94
C GLY A 11 -13.00 -20.85 -9.56
N PHE A 12 -14.17 -20.21 -9.65
CA PHE A 12 -14.22 -18.80 -10.03
C PHE A 12 -13.50 -17.96 -8.97
N ARG A 13 -12.61 -17.07 -9.44
CA ARG A 13 -11.95 -16.10 -8.58
C ARG A 13 -12.97 -15.04 -8.17
N ASP A 14 -12.89 -14.60 -6.92
CA ASP A 14 -13.64 -13.43 -6.49
C ASP A 14 -13.16 -12.19 -7.26
N LEU A 15 -14.03 -11.66 -8.11
CA LEU A 15 -13.76 -10.49 -8.94
C LEU A 15 -13.48 -9.24 -8.10
N MET A 16 -14.11 -9.14 -6.92
CA MET A 16 -13.87 -8.04 -6.01
C MET A 16 -12.43 -8.07 -5.52
N THR A 17 -11.98 -9.21 -4.99
CA THR A 17 -10.58 -9.43 -4.58
C THR A 17 -9.59 -9.19 -5.73
N PHE A 18 -9.91 -9.66 -6.95
CA PHE A 18 -9.04 -9.46 -8.11
C PHE A 18 -8.90 -7.97 -8.48
N ASN A 19 -10.01 -7.23 -8.50
CA ASN A 19 -10.00 -5.79 -8.79
C ASN A 19 -9.25 -5.01 -7.71
N SER A 20 -9.45 -5.35 -6.43
CA SER A 20 -8.69 -4.75 -5.33
C SER A 20 -7.19 -5.00 -5.46
N ALA A 21 -6.78 -6.22 -5.80
CA ALA A 21 -5.37 -6.54 -6.03
C ALA A 21 -4.80 -5.77 -7.24
N PHE A 22 -5.57 -5.63 -8.32
CA PHE A 22 -5.17 -4.85 -9.49
C PHE A 22 -5.00 -3.36 -9.15
N LEU A 23 -5.96 -2.77 -8.45
CA LEU A 23 -5.89 -1.38 -8.01
C LEU A 23 -4.72 -1.13 -7.05
N ALA A 24 -4.47 -2.05 -6.11
CA ALA A 24 -3.31 -1.98 -5.23
C ALA A 24 -2.00 -2.02 -6.02
N LYS A 25 -1.91 -2.83 -7.07
CA LYS A 25 -0.75 -2.84 -7.98
C LYS A 25 -0.56 -1.49 -8.70
N GLN A 26 -1.65 -0.82 -9.09
CA GLN A 26 -1.55 0.53 -9.65
C GLN A 26 -1.15 1.57 -8.58
N GLY A 27 -1.69 1.48 -7.36
CA GLY A 27 -1.27 2.32 -6.24
C GLY A 27 0.23 2.16 -5.91
N TRP A 28 0.74 0.93 -5.96
CA TRP A 28 2.17 0.67 -5.79
C TRP A 28 3.03 1.30 -6.90
N ARG A 29 2.59 1.23 -8.16
CA ARG A 29 3.25 1.93 -9.27
C ARG A 29 3.24 3.44 -9.07
N LEU A 30 2.16 3.97 -8.51
CA LEU A 30 2.06 5.39 -8.21
C LEU A 30 3.06 5.82 -7.13
N GLN A 31 3.38 4.94 -6.18
CA GLN A 31 4.39 5.20 -5.14
C GLN A 31 5.82 5.05 -5.66
N THR A 32 6.10 4.05 -6.51
CA THR A 32 7.48 3.68 -6.89
C THR A 32 7.95 4.26 -8.21
N ASN A 33 7.05 4.52 -9.17
CA ASN A 33 7.42 4.93 -10.53
C ASN A 33 7.11 6.43 -10.75
N SER A 34 7.99 7.28 -10.21
CA SER A 34 7.85 8.73 -10.25
C SER A 34 8.04 9.35 -11.65
N SER A 35 8.74 8.67 -12.56
CA SER A 35 8.98 9.16 -13.93
C SER A 35 7.79 8.97 -14.87
N SER A 36 6.85 8.07 -14.53
CA SER A 36 5.68 7.80 -15.35
C SER A 36 4.74 9.02 -15.48
N LEU A 37 4.11 9.17 -16.66
CA LEU A 37 3.08 10.20 -16.86
C LEU A 37 1.92 10.03 -15.86
N PHE A 38 1.55 8.78 -15.59
CA PHE A 38 0.55 8.43 -14.58
C PHE A 38 0.87 9.06 -13.22
N HIS A 39 2.11 8.90 -12.73
CA HIS A 39 2.53 9.55 -11.49
C HIS A 39 2.51 11.07 -11.59
N ARG A 40 3.09 11.66 -12.63
CA ARG A 40 3.21 13.12 -12.76
C ARG A 40 1.85 13.81 -12.78
N VAL A 41 0.88 13.26 -13.51
CA VAL A 41 -0.49 13.80 -13.59
C VAL A 41 -1.21 13.68 -12.24
N TYR A 42 -1.14 12.51 -11.60
CA TYR A 42 -1.83 12.28 -10.33
C TYR A 42 -1.17 13.06 -9.18
N LYS A 43 0.15 13.17 -9.18
CA LYS A 43 0.90 13.97 -8.19
C LYS A 43 0.52 15.45 -8.30
N ALA A 44 0.51 16.00 -9.51
CA ALA A 44 0.13 17.40 -9.73
C ALA A 44 -1.32 17.67 -9.28
N LYS A 45 -2.23 16.71 -9.46
CA LYS A 45 -3.65 16.88 -9.17
C LYS A 45 -4.04 16.60 -7.71
N TYR A 46 -3.47 15.57 -7.08
CA TYR A 46 -4.00 15.03 -5.82
C TYR A 46 -3.02 15.06 -4.63
N PHE A 47 -1.71 14.98 -4.87
CA PHE A 47 -0.71 14.90 -3.79
C PHE A 47 0.56 15.69 -4.14
N LEU A 48 0.40 16.99 -4.40
CA LEU A 48 1.49 17.83 -4.89
C LEU A 48 2.69 17.88 -3.93
N ARG A 49 2.43 17.90 -2.63
CA ARG A 49 3.43 18.13 -1.56
C ARG A 49 3.84 16.88 -0.80
N CYS A 50 3.22 15.74 -1.07
CA CYS A 50 3.44 14.50 -0.33
C CYS A 50 3.57 13.31 -1.29
N ASN A 51 3.68 12.10 -0.72
CA ASN A 51 3.70 10.86 -1.49
C ASN A 51 2.30 10.22 -1.55
N PHE A 52 2.12 9.21 -2.42
CA PHE A 52 0.83 8.54 -2.55
C PHE A 52 0.34 7.96 -1.22
N ILE A 53 1.22 7.42 -0.37
CA ILE A 53 0.84 6.86 0.93
C ILE A 53 0.39 7.92 1.94
N GLU A 54 0.76 9.18 1.76
CA GLU A 54 0.40 10.30 2.64
C GLU A 54 -0.71 11.17 2.03
N ALA A 55 -1.22 10.78 0.87
CA ALA A 55 -2.24 11.53 0.16
C ALA A 55 -3.60 11.37 0.85
N ASP A 56 -4.38 12.45 0.87
CA ASP A 56 -5.76 12.44 1.35
C ASP A 56 -6.76 12.38 0.20
N MET A 57 -8.01 12.03 0.52
CA MET A 57 -9.07 11.91 -0.49
C MET A 57 -9.42 13.27 -1.13
N GLY A 58 -9.31 14.37 -0.38
CA GLY A 58 -9.66 15.72 -0.83
C GLY A 58 -11.17 15.93 -1.04
N CYS A 59 -11.57 17.14 -1.44
CA CYS A 59 -12.98 17.54 -1.49
C CYS A 59 -13.74 17.02 -2.74
N GLN A 60 -13.10 16.98 -3.91
CA GLN A 60 -13.74 16.58 -5.17
C GLN A 60 -12.91 15.55 -5.95
N PRO A 61 -12.79 14.32 -5.40
CA PRO A 61 -12.00 13.27 -6.03
C PRO A 61 -12.70 12.71 -7.28
N SER A 62 -11.91 12.39 -8.33
CA SER A 62 -12.45 11.59 -9.44
C SER A 62 -12.74 10.16 -9.00
N TYR A 63 -13.61 9.46 -9.74
CA TYR A 63 -13.92 8.05 -9.45
C TYR A 63 -12.66 7.16 -9.44
N ALA A 64 -11.75 7.40 -10.38
CA ALA A 64 -10.46 6.69 -10.43
C ALA A 64 -9.61 6.96 -9.18
N TRP A 65 -9.57 8.21 -8.69
CA TRP A 65 -8.84 8.53 -7.47
C TRP A 65 -9.44 7.86 -6.24
N ARG A 66 -10.78 7.87 -6.10
CA ARG A 66 -11.46 7.14 -5.02
C ARG A 66 -11.11 5.65 -5.04
N SER A 67 -11.08 5.05 -6.23
CA SER A 67 -10.74 3.63 -6.40
C SER A 67 -9.30 3.31 -6.00
N LEU A 68 -8.34 4.18 -6.33
CA LEU A 68 -6.96 4.04 -5.90
C LEU A 68 -6.82 4.23 -4.39
N MET A 69 -7.45 5.26 -3.84
CA MET A 69 -7.47 5.55 -2.39
C MET A 69 -8.05 4.40 -1.57
N ALA A 70 -9.10 3.72 -2.06
CA ALA A 70 -9.65 2.53 -1.41
C ALA A 70 -8.64 1.38 -1.23
N THR A 71 -7.56 1.37 -2.02
CA THR A 71 -6.48 0.37 -1.91
C THR A 71 -5.19 0.91 -1.27
N GLN A 72 -5.15 2.19 -0.89
CA GLN A 72 -3.98 2.83 -0.31
C GLN A 72 -3.51 2.10 0.96
N ASP A 73 -4.44 1.72 1.83
CA ASP A 73 -4.13 0.97 3.05
C ASP A 73 -3.58 -0.43 2.77
N LEU A 74 -4.10 -1.10 1.74
CA LEU A 74 -3.60 -2.41 1.34
C LEU A 74 -2.14 -2.31 0.87
N VAL A 75 -1.82 -1.27 0.09
CA VAL A 75 -0.44 -0.98 -0.34
C VAL A 75 0.44 -0.62 0.87
N ARG A 76 -0.02 0.25 1.78
CA ARG A 76 0.70 0.65 3.00
C ARG A 76 1.00 -0.53 3.92
N ARG A 77 0.08 -1.49 4.02
CA ARG A 77 0.28 -2.72 4.82
C ARG A 77 1.32 -3.64 4.19
N GLY A 78 1.26 -3.81 2.87
CA GLY A 78 2.14 -4.72 2.11
C GLY A 78 3.51 -4.15 1.74
N MET A 79 3.68 -2.82 1.73
CA MET A 79 4.96 -2.21 1.36
C MET A 79 6.04 -2.51 2.39
N ARG A 80 7.25 -2.73 1.88
CA ARG A 80 8.47 -2.92 2.66
C ARG A 80 9.59 -2.17 1.97
N TRP A 81 10.51 -1.64 2.77
CA TRP A 81 11.74 -1.05 2.29
C TRP A 81 12.72 -2.13 1.91
N GLN A 82 13.32 -1.97 0.74
CA GLN A 82 14.52 -2.68 0.34
C GLN A 82 15.70 -1.72 0.54
N ILE A 83 16.64 -2.11 1.38
CA ILE A 83 17.79 -1.26 1.72
C ILE A 83 18.76 -1.24 0.54
N GLY A 84 19.09 -0.03 0.09
CA GLY A 84 20.22 0.24 -0.81
C GLY A 84 21.35 0.89 -0.02
N ASP A 85 21.47 2.21 -0.14
CA ASP A 85 22.42 3.06 0.61
C ASP A 85 21.98 3.38 2.05
N GLY A 86 20.67 3.33 2.32
CA GLY A 86 20.10 3.60 3.63
C GLY A 86 19.93 5.08 3.99
N GLU A 87 20.11 6.02 3.06
CA GLU A 87 20.02 7.46 3.40
C GLU A 87 18.59 7.93 3.73
N ARG A 88 17.59 7.24 3.19
CA ARG A 88 16.17 7.64 3.26
C ARG A 88 15.33 6.84 4.24
N ILE A 89 15.92 5.81 4.85
CA ILE A 89 15.18 4.87 5.70
C ILE A 89 15.11 5.37 7.15
N GLN A 90 13.93 5.34 7.74
CA GLN A 90 13.76 5.57 9.17
C GLN A 90 13.78 4.24 9.91
N VAL A 91 14.97 3.86 10.40
CA VAL A 91 15.28 2.56 11.02
C VAL A 91 14.20 2.05 12.00
N TRP A 92 13.61 2.94 12.80
CA TRP A 92 12.63 2.58 13.82
C TRP A 92 11.18 2.59 13.34
N LYS A 93 10.85 3.39 12.32
CA LYS A 93 9.47 3.63 11.87
C LYS A 93 9.09 2.78 10.66
N ASP A 94 10.05 2.55 9.78
CA ASP A 94 9.86 1.86 8.51
C ASP A 94 9.91 0.34 8.63
N LYS A 95 9.18 -0.34 7.74
CA LYS A 95 9.19 -1.80 7.64
C LYS A 95 10.33 -2.26 6.72
N TRP A 96 11.42 -2.77 7.26
CA TRP A 96 12.60 -3.14 6.46
C TRP A 96 13.29 -4.44 6.90
N LEU A 97 12.93 -4.97 8.08
CA LEU A 97 13.54 -6.20 8.57
C LEU A 97 12.93 -7.43 7.88
N PRO A 98 13.74 -8.47 7.58
CA PRO A 98 13.25 -9.67 6.93
C PRO A 98 12.33 -10.52 7.84
N ASN A 99 12.66 -10.69 9.13
CA ASN A 99 11.94 -11.57 10.06
C ASN A 99 11.65 -10.98 11.48
N PRO A 100 10.77 -9.98 11.60
CA PRO A 100 9.91 -9.75 12.77
C PRO A 100 8.42 -9.85 12.39
N SER A 101 7.54 -10.20 13.34
CA SER A 101 6.08 -10.20 13.14
C SER A 101 5.53 -8.88 12.59
N THR A 102 6.18 -7.76 12.94
CA THR A 102 5.81 -6.39 12.52
C THR A 102 6.67 -5.80 11.39
N TYR A 103 7.76 -6.48 10.98
CA TYR A 103 8.77 -5.95 10.03
C TYR A 103 9.51 -4.68 10.47
N LYS A 104 9.32 -4.26 11.72
CA LYS A 104 9.98 -3.11 12.36
C LYS A 104 10.87 -3.58 13.50
N VAL A 105 11.76 -2.71 13.96
CA VAL A 105 12.55 -2.97 15.17
C VAL A 105 11.60 -2.95 16.38
N VAL A 106 11.53 -4.07 17.10
CA VAL A 106 10.73 -4.17 18.33
C VAL A 106 11.65 -3.91 19.52
N THR A 107 11.33 -2.88 20.29
CA THR A 107 11.92 -2.58 21.61
C THR A 107 10.84 -2.65 22.68
N LEU A 108 11.23 -2.82 23.94
CA LEU A 108 10.30 -2.93 25.08
C LEU A 108 9.31 -1.75 25.17
N GLU A 109 9.70 -0.55 24.71
CA GLU A 109 8.82 0.63 24.68
C GLU A 109 7.68 0.55 23.65
N ASN A 110 7.91 -0.10 22.50
CA ASN A 110 6.91 -0.20 21.43
C ASN A 110 5.86 -1.29 21.67
N LEU A 111 6.05 -2.15 22.67
CA LEU A 111 5.07 -3.19 23.04
C LEU A 111 3.88 -2.61 23.82
N GLY A 112 4.09 -1.49 24.54
CA GLY A 112 3.08 -0.90 25.42
C GLY A 112 1.99 -0.11 24.70
N SER A 113 2.22 0.29 23.45
CA SER A 113 1.31 1.15 22.66
C SER A 113 0.37 0.37 21.73
N GLU A 114 0.48 -0.96 21.66
CA GLU A 114 -0.46 -1.84 20.93
C GLU A 114 -1.53 -2.49 21.86
N VAL A 115 -1.50 -2.22 23.17
CA VAL A 115 -2.40 -2.84 24.18
C VAL A 115 -3.41 -1.83 24.79
N THR A 116 -3.56 -0.65 24.21
CA THR A 116 -4.60 0.34 24.61
C THR A 116 -5.44 0.76 23.44
#